data_AF-A0A9P3LKN1-F1
#
_entry.id   AF-A0A9P3LKN1-F1
#
_cell.length_a   1.000
_cell.length_b   1.000
_cell.length_c   1.000
_cell.angle_alpha   90.00
_cell.angle_beta   90.00
_cell.angle_gamma   90.00
#
_symmetry.space_group_name_H-M   'P 1'
#
loop_
_entity.id
_entity.type
_entity.pdbx_description
1 polymer ?
#
loop_
_entity_poly.entity_id
_entity_poly.type
_entity_poly.pdbx_seq_one_letter_code
_entity_poly.pdbx_strand_id
1 'polypeptide(L)'
;MFQNQNQKALNTHLENAALKAVDEITSADDTLPFPWELYELVQKETAAQRTKISIYEALGDRVLYLSEVEQALKEFPLGSPYQYTQLRAGSHAAKTHAHIVARLCRLDTRWRDLAQTATNADVVNITPGSVALLANFFRLVAAHFWVEHGRIAALEWVQTLNKPLMEAEMLAYLRYSRAVATPRCQLSAKRMKKLSDIVHKMARALVKRHGVRFVARAVPGIKKLSTALSRKGKAALSALFDFTKA
;
A
#
# COMPACT_ATOMS: atom_id res chain seq x y z
N MET A 1 -7.57 -25.95 1.21
CA MET A 1 -8.62 -25.14 1.87
C MET A 1 -8.09 -24.13 2.90
N PHE A 2 -7.06 -24.41 3.71
CA PHE A 2 -6.59 -23.48 4.76
C PHE A 2 -5.98 -22.14 4.30
N GLN A 3 -5.46 -22.03 3.06
CA GLN A 3 -4.92 -20.77 2.54
C GLN A 3 -5.98 -19.68 2.35
N ASN A 4 -7.25 -20.06 2.12
CA ASN A 4 -8.30 -19.10 1.74
C ASN A 4 -8.86 -18.34 2.96
N GLN A 5 -8.91 -18.97 4.13
CA GLN A 5 -9.41 -18.34 5.37
C GLN A 5 -8.42 -17.31 5.94
N ASN A 6 -7.12 -17.66 6.00
CA ASN A 6 -6.09 -16.73 6.47
C ASN A 6 -5.92 -15.53 5.54
N GLN A 7 -6.14 -15.72 4.24
CA GLN A 7 -6.13 -14.67 3.24
C GLN A 7 -7.30 -13.70 3.42
N LYS A 8 -8.52 -14.24 3.62
CA LYS A 8 -9.72 -13.43 3.88
C LYS A 8 -9.59 -12.64 5.19
N ALA A 9 -9.06 -13.27 6.24
CA ALA A 9 -8.83 -12.62 7.53
C ALA A 9 -7.79 -11.49 7.43
N LEU A 10 -6.69 -11.71 6.71
CA LEU A 10 -5.71 -10.67 6.44
C LEU A 10 -6.33 -9.50 5.66
N ASN A 11 -7.02 -9.76 4.55
CA ASN A 11 -7.68 -8.69 3.78
C ASN A 11 -8.64 -7.87 4.64
N THR A 12 -9.46 -8.54 5.46
CA THR A 12 -10.39 -7.86 6.38
C THR A 12 -9.63 -7.02 7.41
N HIS A 13 -8.49 -7.50 7.91
CA HIS A 13 -7.66 -6.77 8.86
C HIS A 13 -7.04 -5.51 8.24
N LEU A 14 -6.57 -5.61 6.99
CA LEU A 14 -5.99 -4.48 6.26
C LEU A 14 -7.06 -3.45 5.89
N GLU A 15 -8.19 -3.89 5.34
CA GLU A 15 -9.34 -3.03 5.05
C GLU A 15 -9.78 -2.26 6.31
N ASN A 16 -9.89 -2.92 7.45
CA ASN A 16 -10.22 -2.25 8.72
C ASN A 16 -9.14 -1.25 9.18
N ALA A 17 -7.87 -1.46 8.85
CA ALA A 17 -6.81 -0.51 9.14
C ALA A 17 -6.92 0.72 8.23
N ALA A 18 -7.15 0.52 6.93
CA ALA A 18 -7.41 1.60 5.99
C ALA A 18 -8.62 2.43 6.41
N LEU A 19 -9.75 1.78 6.74
CA LEU A 19 -10.97 2.47 7.17
C LEU A 19 -10.78 3.36 8.39
N LYS A 20 -9.90 2.98 9.32
CA LYS A 20 -9.56 3.84 10.48
C LYS A 20 -8.69 5.02 10.08
N ALA A 21 -7.76 4.80 9.16
CA ALA A 21 -6.87 5.85 8.67
C ALA A 21 -7.56 6.85 7.72
N VAL A 22 -8.76 6.53 7.21
CA VAL A 22 -9.59 7.50 6.47
C VAL A 22 -9.84 8.76 7.30
N ASP A 23 -10.01 8.65 8.62
CA ASP A 23 -10.23 9.83 9.48
C ASP A 23 -8.99 10.73 9.59
N GLU A 24 -7.80 10.21 9.30
CA GLU A 24 -6.55 10.95 9.23
C GLU A 24 -6.41 11.74 7.92
N ILE A 25 -7.27 11.48 6.92
CA ILE A 25 -7.40 12.36 5.76
C ILE A 25 -7.91 13.71 6.28
N THR A 26 -7.03 14.69 6.27
CA THR A 26 -7.36 16.08 6.54
C THR A 26 -7.70 16.78 5.23
N SER A 27 -8.33 17.96 5.31
CA SER A 27 -8.33 18.91 4.19
C SER A 27 -6.90 19.41 4.00
N ALA A 28 -6.05 18.56 3.42
CA ALA A 28 -4.70 18.95 3.05
C ALA A 28 -4.84 19.97 1.91
N ASP A 29 -4.64 21.23 2.28
CA ASP A 29 -4.66 22.44 1.48
C ASP A 29 -5.99 22.83 0.82
N ASP A 30 -6.31 24.14 0.90
CA ASP A 30 -7.31 24.84 0.10
C ASP A 30 -7.07 24.75 -1.43
N THR A 31 -6.13 23.90 -1.87
CA THR A 31 -5.72 23.67 -3.25
C THR A 31 -6.29 22.39 -3.85
N LEU A 32 -7.03 21.55 -3.12
CA LEU A 32 -7.70 20.39 -3.75
C LEU A 32 -8.78 20.91 -4.71
N PRO A 33 -8.62 20.78 -6.04
CA PRO A 33 -9.57 21.35 -6.98
C PRO A 33 -10.93 20.71 -6.76
N PHE A 34 -11.98 21.50 -6.60
CA PHE A 34 -13.33 20.96 -6.50
C PHE A 34 -13.86 20.69 -7.93
N PRO A 35 -14.31 19.47 -8.25
CA PRO A 35 -14.66 19.10 -9.63
C PRO A 35 -16.07 19.61 -10.00
N TRP A 36 -16.23 20.93 -10.12
CA TRP A 36 -17.54 21.55 -10.35
C TRP A 36 -18.15 21.12 -11.69
N GLU A 37 -17.32 20.79 -12.68
CA GLU A 37 -17.75 20.34 -14.00
C GLU A 37 -18.47 18.98 -13.95
N LEU A 38 -18.24 18.19 -12.89
CA LEU A 38 -18.97 16.93 -12.71
C LEU A 38 -20.46 17.15 -12.46
N TYR A 39 -20.89 18.30 -11.93
CA TYR A 39 -22.31 18.59 -11.76
C TYR A 39 -23.07 18.49 -13.08
N GLU A 40 -22.53 19.03 -14.17
CA GLU A 40 -23.17 18.97 -15.48
C GLU A 40 -23.24 17.55 -16.04
N LEU A 41 -22.24 16.73 -15.72
CA LEU A 41 -22.18 15.33 -16.13
C LEU A 41 -23.21 14.47 -15.38
N VAL A 42 -23.39 14.70 -14.08
CA VAL A 42 -24.25 13.86 -13.23
C VAL A 42 -25.71 14.32 -13.19
N GLN A 43 -26.02 15.60 -13.45
CA GLN A 43 -27.40 16.11 -13.42
C GLN A 43 -28.27 15.69 -14.61
N LYS A 44 -27.68 15.24 -15.71
CA LYS A 44 -28.40 14.98 -16.96
C LYS A 44 -28.41 13.48 -17.26
N GLU A 45 -29.59 12.91 -17.39
CA GLU A 45 -29.78 11.47 -17.63
C GLU A 45 -29.96 11.12 -19.12
N THR A 46 -29.08 11.59 -20.01
CA THR A 46 -29.11 11.11 -21.41
C THR A 46 -28.38 9.78 -21.54
N ALA A 47 -28.76 8.96 -22.54
CA ALA A 47 -28.05 7.71 -22.84
C ALA A 47 -26.55 7.94 -23.15
N ALA A 48 -26.23 9.03 -23.85
CA ALA A 48 -24.84 9.42 -24.14
C ALA A 48 -24.04 9.74 -22.86
N GLN A 49 -24.67 10.39 -21.89
CA GLN A 49 -24.03 10.69 -20.60
C GLN A 49 -23.82 9.46 -19.74
N ARG A 50 -24.78 8.52 -19.73
CA ARG A 50 -24.60 7.23 -19.04
C ARG A 50 -23.40 6.46 -19.59
N THR A 51 -23.22 6.44 -20.91
CA THR A 51 -22.01 5.87 -21.53
C THR A 51 -20.75 6.63 -21.12
N LYS A 52 -20.77 7.97 -21.13
CA LYS A 52 -19.63 8.79 -20.69
C LYS A 52 -19.26 8.52 -19.23
N ILE A 53 -20.25 8.42 -18.34
CA ILE A 53 -20.07 8.07 -16.93
C ILE A 53 -19.40 6.70 -16.81
N SER A 54 -19.88 5.68 -17.52
CA SER A 54 -19.29 4.35 -17.48
C SER A 54 -17.83 4.33 -17.96
N ILE A 55 -17.49 5.11 -18.99
CA ILE A 55 -16.11 5.27 -19.46
C ILE A 55 -15.26 5.96 -18.38
N TYR A 56 -15.79 7.00 -17.74
CA TYR A 56 -15.08 7.70 -16.67
C TYR A 56 -14.89 6.80 -15.45
N GLU A 57 -15.88 6.02 -15.03
CA GLU A 57 -15.74 5.05 -13.95
C GLU A 57 -14.60 4.05 -14.24
N ALA A 58 -14.54 3.53 -15.47
CA ALA A 58 -13.49 2.61 -15.90
C ALA A 58 -12.10 3.28 -15.93
N LEU A 59 -12.00 4.51 -16.43
CA LEU A 59 -10.76 5.29 -16.40
C LEU A 59 -10.32 5.55 -14.97
N GLY A 60 -11.23 5.99 -14.11
CA GLY A 60 -10.99 6.31 -12.71
C GLY A 60 -10.47 5.13 -11.92
N ASP A 61 -11.04 3.94 -12.12
CA ASP A 61 -10.56 2.70 -11.52
C ASP A 61 -9.07 2.44 -11.90
N ARG A 62 -8.69 2.73 -13.15
CA ARG A 62 -7.28 2.62 -13.59
C ARG A 62 -6.38 3.70 -12.99
N VAL A 63 -6.87 4.93 -12.84
CA VAL A 63 -6.12 6.03 -12.21
C VAL A 63 -5.84 5.70 -10.75
N LEU A 64 -6.86 5.29 -10.00
CA LEU A 64 -6.73 4.84 -8.61
C LEU A 64 -5.74 3.68 -8.50
N TYR A 65 -5.91 2.64 -9.34
CA TYR A 65 -5.01 1.49 -9.36
C TYR A 65 -3.55 1.88 -9.62
N LEU A 66 -3.30 2.72 -10.64
CA LEU A 66 -1.95 3.15 -11.00
C LEU A 66 -1.32 3.96 -9.87
N SER A 67 -2.07 4.92 -9.32
CA SER A 67 -1.64 5.74 -8.20
C SER A 67 -1.23 4.88 -7.01
N GLU A 68 -2.05 3.89 -6.67
CA GLU A 68 -1.79 3.02 -5.54
C GLU A 68 -0.53 2.16 -5.75
N VAL A 69 -0.35 1.61 -6.95
CA VAL A 69 0.82 0.79 -7.25
C VAL A 69 2.11 1.64 -7.24
N GLU A 70 2.09 2.82 -7.86
CA GLU A 70 3.24 3.73 -7.87
C GLU A 70 3.64 4.15 -6.45
N GLN A 71 2.65 4.50 -5.62
CA GLN A 71 2.88 4.89 -4.25
C GLN A 71 3.44 3.74 -3.39
N ALA A 72 2.84 2.55 -3.48
CA ALA A 72 3.31 1.40 -2.73
C ALA A 72 4.75 1.01 -3.08
N LEU A 73 5.12 1.10 -4.36
CA LEU A 73 6.50 0.85 -4.82
C LEU A 73 7.48 1.92 -4.34
N LYS A 74 7.04 3.18 -4.29
CA LYS A 74 7.85 4.32 -3.83
C LYS A 74 8.09 4.26 -2.32
N GLU A 75 7.06 4.02 -1.53
CA GLU A 75 7.14 4.03 -0.06
C GLU A 75 7.75 2.74 0.50
N PHE A 76 7.54 1.61 -0.18
CA PHE A 76 7.98 0.30 0.30
C PHE A 76 8.83 -0.43 -0.72
N PRO A 77 9.99 0.09 -1.18
CA PRO A 77 10.75 -0.45 -2.32
C PRO A 77 11.24 -1.89 -2.13
N LEU A 78 11.27 -2.40 -0.90
CA LEU A 78 11.67 -3.76 -0.54
C LEU A 78 10.47 -4.70 -0.29
N GLY A 79 9.25 -4.26 -0.59
CA GLY A 79 8.04 -5.05 -0.48
C GLY A 79 8.07 -6.26 -1.42
N SER A 80 7.49 -7.36 -0.97
CA SER A 80 7.29 -8.55 -1.81
C SER A 80 6.04 -8.39 -2.71
N PRO A 81 5.95 -9.11 -3.84
CA PRO A 81 4.76 -9.09 -4.68
C PRO A 81 3.46 -9.42 -3.92
N TYR A 82 3.55 -10.34 -2.96
CA TYR A 82 2.42 -10.66 -2.09
C TYR A 82 2.02 -9.45 -1.24
N GLN A 83 2.98 -8.77 -0.59
CA GLN A 83 2.71 -7.56 0.20
C GLN A 83 2.00 -6.48 -0.63
N TYR A 84 2.51 -6.14 -1.81
CA TYR A 84 1.85 -5.14 -2.67
C TYR A 84 0.43 -5.55 -3.05
N THR A 85 0.21 -6.84 -3.33
CA THR A 85 -1.13 -7.37 -3.61
C THR A 85 -2.07 -7.19 -2.42
N GLN A 86 -1.57 -7.38 -1.20
CA GLN A 86 -2.35 -7.26 0.03
C GLN A 86 -2.71 -5.80 0.36
N LEU A 87 -1.73 -4.90 0.28
CA LEU A 87 -1.95 -3.46 0.49
C LEU A 87 -3.00 -2.94 -0.49
N ARG A 88 -2.78 -3.20 -1.78
CA ARG A 88 -3.74 -2.84 -2.84
C ARG A 88 -5.14 -3.38 -2.58
N ALA A 89 -5.27 -4.60 -2.05
CA ALA A 89 -6.59 -5.19 -1.82
C ALA A 89 -7.41 -4.43 -0.77
N GLY A 90 -6.76 -3.81 0.22
CA GLY A 90 -7.45 -2.99 1.21
C GLY A 90 -7.66 -1.55 0.73
N SER A 91 -6.66 -0.93 0.12
CA SER A 91 -6.74 0.46 -0.37
C SER A 91 -7.76 0.59 -1.49
N HIS A 92 -7.77 -0.36 -2.42
CA HIS A 92 -8.62 -0.37 -3.61
C HIS A 92 -10.03 -0.94 -3.37
N ALA A 93 -10.37 -1.29 -2.13
CA ALA A 93 -11.68 -1.85 -1.82
C ALA A 93 -12.77 -0.80 -2.01
N ALA A 94 -13.91 -1.19 -2.60
CA ALA A 94 -15.04 -0.27 -2.78
C ALA A 94 -15.50 0.37 -1.46
N LYS A 95 -15.40 -0.36 -0.35
CA LYS A 95 -15.70 0.18 0.97
C LYS A 95 -14.72 1.29 1.37
N THR A 96 -13.42 1.09 1.15
CA THR A 96 -12.41 2.13 1.41
C THR A 96 -12.70 3.39 0.59
N HIS A 97 -12.98 3.25 -0.72
CA HIS A 97 -13.37 4.37 -1.59
C HIS A 97 -14.63 5.10 -1.09
N ALA A 98 -15.67 4.36 -0.70
CA ALA A 98 -16.89 4.95 -0.16
C ALA A 98 -16.63 5.76 1.12
N HIS A 99 -15.76 5.24 1.99
CA HIS A 99 -15.35 5.94 3.22
C HIS A 99 -14.50 7.18 2.94
N ILE A 100 -13.60 7.16 1.94
CA ILE A 100 -12.89 8.36 1.49
C ILE A 100 -13.91 9.43 1.05
N VAL A 101 -14.89 9.07 0.24
CA VAL A 101 -15.95 10.02 -0.20
C VAL A 101 -16.71 10.58 1.00
N ALA A 102 -17.15 9.74 1.93
CA ALA A 102 -17.86 10.19 3.13
C ALA A 102 -16.99 11.13 3.98
N ARG A 103 -15.68 10.89 4.06
CA ARG A 103 -14.75 11.78 4.74
C ARG A 103 -14.65 13.13 4.04
N LEU A 104 -14.49 13.16 2.72
CA LEU A 104 -14.47 14.42 1.96
C LEU A 104 -15.78 15.21 2.16
N CYS A 105 -16.94 14.54 2.17
CA CYS A 105 -18.25 15.15 2.43
C CYS A 105 -18.42 15.70 3.86
N ARG A 106 -17.62 15.22 4.82
CA ARG A 106 -17.57 15.77 6.19
C ARG A 106 -16.63 16.96 6.29
N LEU A 107 -15.57 16.99 5.49
CA LEU A 107 -14.60 18.08 5.45
C LEU A 107 -15.14 19.30 4.70
N ASP A 108 -15.92 19.10 3.63
CA ASP A 108 -16.44 20.19 2.79
C ASP A 108 -17.85 19.84 2.28
N THR A 109 -18.79 20.77 2.46
CA THR A 109 -20.20 20.61 2.08
C THR A 109 -20.39 20.54 0.56
N ARG A 110 -19.51 21.14 -0.24
CA ARG A 110 -19.60 21.07 -1.71
C ARG A 110 -19.46 19.64 -2.22
N TRP A 111 -18.59 18.85 -1.58
CA TRP A 111 -18.44 17.42 -1.86
C TRP A 111 -19.68 16.63 -1.51
N ARG A 112 -20.33 16.98 -0.39
CA ARG A 112 -21.58 16.38 0.05
C ARG A 112 -22.68 16.59 -0.99
N ASP A 113 -22.87 17.83 -1.42
CA ASP A 113 -23.91 18.21 -2.37
C ASP A 113 -23.70 17.51 -3.72
N LEU A 114 -22.45 17.46 -4.21
CA LEU A 114 -22.12 16.80 -5.48
C LEU A 114 -22.32 15.28 -5.38
N ALA A 115 -21.83 14.64 -4.32
CA ALA A 115 -21.97 13.21 -4.12
C ALA A 115 -23.43 12.79 -3.93
N GLN A 116 -24.23 13.58 -3.21
CA GLN A 116 -25.68 13.33 -3.06
C GLN A 116 -26.40 13.46 -4.39
N THR A 117 -26.07 14.49 -5.19
CA THR A 117 -26.64 14.68 -6.52
C THR A 117 -26.29 13.51 -7.44
N ALA A 118 -25.03 13.05 -7.41
CA ALA A 118 -24.55 12.00 -8.31
C ALA A 118 -25.07 10.60 -7.94
N THR A 119 -25.28 10.32 -6.66
CA THR A 119 -25.57 8.96 -6.18
C THR A 119 -26.98 8.77 -5.65
N ASN A 120 -27.69 9.85 -5.32
CA ASN A 120 -28.97 9.83 -4.60
C ASN A 120 -28.92 8.94 -3.33
N ALA A 121 -27.77 8.90 -2.66
CA ALA A 121 -27.51 8.06 -1.49
C ALA A 121 -27.15 8.89 -0.24
N ASP A 122 -27.30 8.30 0.94
CA ASP A 122 -26.70 8.87 2.15
C ASP A 122 -25.17 8.75 2.05
N VAL A 123 -24.52 9.92 1.92
CA VAL A 123 -23.07 10.08 1.77
C VAL A 123 -22.35 10.19 3.12
N VAL A 124 -23.06 10.39 4.22
CA VAL A 124 -22.47 10.55 5.56
C VAL A 124 -22.59 9.26 6.36
N ASN A 125 -23.74 8.58 6.30
CA ASN A 125 -23.96 7.29 6.93
C ASN A 125 -23.97 6.19 5.86
N ILE A 126 -22.79 5.63 5.60
CA ILE A 126 -22.61 4.61 4.57
C ILE A 126 -23.43 3.36 4.94
N THR A 127 -24.35 2.98 4.05
CA THR A 127 -25.11 1.74 4.13
C THR A 127 -24.53 0.73 3.15
N PRO A 128 -24.79 -0.58 3.31
CA PRO A 128 -24.35 -1.58 2.33
C PRO A 128 -24.78 -1.27 0.89
N GLY A 129 -25.95 -0.64 0.71
CA GLY A 129 -26.46 -0.22 -0.60
C GLY A 129 -25.74 1.00 -1.19
N SER A 130 -25.22 1.91 -0.37
CA SER A 130 -24.51 3.11 -0.85
C SER A 130 -23.03 2.89 -1.17
N VAL A 131 -22.41 1.82 -0.66
CA VAL A 131 -20.98 1.53 -0.88
C VAL A 131 -20.61 1.54 -2.37
N ALA A 132 -21.36 0.82 -3.21
CA ALA A 132 -21.04 0.72 -4.63
C ALA A 132 -21.19 2.07 -5.35
N LEU A 133 -22.24 2.82 -5.02
CA LEU A 133 -22.52 4.13 -5.61
C LEU A 133 -21.44 5.15 -5.25
N LEU A 134 -21.06 5.23 -3.97
CA LEU A 134 -20.01 6.13 -3.50
C LEU A 134 -18.63 5.75 -4.05
N ALA A 135 -18.33 4.45 -4.15
CA ALA A 135 -17.09 3.99 -4.77
C ALA A 135 -17.02 4.35 -6.26
N ASN A 136 -18.13 4.20 -6.99
CA ASN A 136 -18.22 4.63 -8.39
C ASN A 136 -18.08 6.14 -8.54
N PHE A 137 -18.71 6.92 -7.65
CA PHE A 137 -18.51 8.36 -7.60
C PHE A 137 -17.05 8.74 -7.39
N PHE A 138 -16.33 8.06 -6.50
CA PHE A 138 -14.89 8.31 -6.30
C PHE A 138 -14.07 8.05 -7.56
N ARG A 139 -14.38 6.97 -8.30
CA ARG A 139 -13.76 6.68 -9.60
C ARG A 139 -14.05 7.78 -10.61
N LEU A 140 -15.31 8.23 -10.70
CA LEU A 140 -15.71 9.32 -11.58
C LEU A 140 -14.88 10.59 -11.32
N VAL A 141 -14.70 10.92 -10.04
CA VAL A 141 -13.86 12.04 -9.59
C VAL A 141 -12.41 11.86 -10.02
N ALA A 142 -11.79 10.70 -9.75
CA ALA A 142 -10.41 10.44 -10.16
C ALA A 142 -10.20 10.55 -11.69
N ALA A 143 -11.18 10.08 -12.46
CA ALA A 143 -11.16 10.20 -13.92
C ALA A 143 -11.29 11.65 -14.39
N HIS A 144 -12.16 12.43 -13.74
CA HIS A 144 -12.31 13.86 -14.01
C HIS A 144 -10.99 14.60 -13.82
N PHE A 145 -10.33 14.38 -12.67
CA PHE A 145 -9.02 14.96 -12.40
C PHE A 145 -7.98 14.61 -13.47
N TRP A 146 -7.97 13.37 -13.92
CA TRP A 146 -7.08 12.94 -14.98
C TRP A 146 -7.31 13.67 -16.29
N VAL A 147 -8.57 13.87 -16.67
CA VAL A 147 -8.96 14.52 -17.92
C VAL A 147 -8.66 16.02 -17.88
N GLU A 148 -9.04 16.70 -16.79
CA GLU A 148 -8.95 18.16 -16.70
C GLU A 148 -7.56 18.67 -16.29
N HIS A 149 -6.88 17.97 -15.38
CA HIS A 149 -5.60 18.43 -14.81
C HIS A 149 -4.41 17.58 -15.27
N GLY A 150 -4.67 16.53 -16.05
CA GLY A 150 -3.65 15.63 -16.58
C GLY A 150 -3.17 14.59 -15.57
N ARG A 151 -2.34 13.67 -16.08
CA ARG A 151 -1.86 12.48 -15.35
C ARG A 151 -1.19 12.81 -14.01
N ILE A 152 -0.23 13.73 -14.01
CA ILE A 152 0.63 13.96 -12.83
C ILE A 152 -0.22 14.48 -11.66
N ALA A 153 -1.01 15.52 -11.89
CA ALA A 153 -1.86 16.12 -10.87
C ALA A 153 -2.90 15.11 -10.31
N ALA A 154 -3.51 14.30 -11.18
CA ALA A 154 -4.48 13.29 -10.75
C ALA A 154 -3.83 12.22 -9.86
N LEU A 155 -2.63 11.74 -10.22
CA LEU A 155 -1.92 10.76 -9.40
C LEU A 155 -1.49 11.37 -8.06
N GLU A 156 -0.92 12.57 -8.03
CA GLU A 156 -0.52 13.25 -6.79
C GLU A 156 -1.72 13.51 -5.86
N TRP A 157 -2.87 13.87 -6.43
CA TRP A 157 -4.13 14.03 -5.70
C TRP A 157 -4.56 12.72 -5.02
N VAL A 158 -4.63 11.62 -5.78
CA VAL A 158 -4.99 10.31 -5.21
C VAL A 158 -3.95 9.86 -4.17
N GLN A 159 -2.65 10.07 -4.42
CA GLN A 159 -1.58 9.69 -3.48
C GLN A 159 -1.69 10.41 -2.14
N THR A 160 -2.14 11.67 -2.16
CA THR A 160 -2.37 12.46 -0.94
C THR A 160 -3.45 11.82 -0.07
N LEU A 161 -4.54 11.35 -0.68
CA LEU A 161 -5.62 10.65 0.01
C LEU A 161 -5.21 9.24 0.48
N ASN A 162 -4.42 8.54 -0.32
CA ASN A 162 -4.07 7.15 -0.08
C ASN A 162 -2.89 6.94 0.86
N LYS A 163 -2.02 7.95 1.05
CA LYS A 163 -0.86 7.86 1.94
C LYS A 163 -1.18 7.36 3.35
N PRO A 164 -2.09 8.00 4.12
CA PRO A 164 -2.41 7.51 5.47
C PRO A 164 -2.96 6.08 5.47
N LEU A 165 -3.72 5.71 4.43
CA LEU A 165 -4.29 4.36 4.27
C LEU A 165 -3.18 3.32 4.11
N MET A 166 -2.23 3.56 3.20
CA MET A 166 -1.14 2.63 2.93
C MET A 166 -0.20 2.44 4.10
N GLU A 167 0.12 3.53 4.82
CA GLU A 167 0.94 3.46 6.02
C GLU A 167 0.26 2.59 7.10
N ALA A 168 -1.04 2.80 7.33
CA ALA A 168 -1.82 2.02 8.28
C ALA A 168 -1.94 0.55 7.88
N GLU A 169 -2.17 0.26 6.61
CA GLU A 169 -2.22 -1.11 6.07
C GLU A 169 -0.88 -1.82 6.17
N MET A 170 0.23 -1.17 5.85
CA MET A 170 1.55 -1.76 5.99
C MET A 170 1.85 -2.09 7.45
N LEU A 171 1.52 -1.19 8.38
CA LEU A 171 1.66 -1.47 9.82
C LEU A 171 0.79 -2.66 10.25
N ALA A 172 -0.47 -2.73 9.79
CA ALA A 172 -1.36 -3.85 10.07
C ALA A 172 -0.84 -5.17 9.48
N TYR A 173 -0.32 -5.15 8.25
CA TYR A 173 0.31 -6.31 7.62
C TYR A 173 1.52 -6.81 8.42
N LEU A 174 2.40 -5.90 8.85
CA LEU A 174 3.58 -6.24 9.65
C LEU A 174 3.18 -6.81 11.02
N ARG A 175 2.11 -6.31 11.64
CA ARG A 175 1.57 -6.85 12.89
C ARG A 175 0.97 -8.24 12.69
N TYR A 176 0.13 -8.42 11.67
CA TYR A 176 -0.49 -9.71 11.36
C TYR A 176 0.56 -10.77 10.99
N SER A 177 1.53 -10.43 10.14
CA SER A 177 2.60 -11.35 9.75
C SER A 177 3.48 -11.78 10.93
N ARG A 178 3.71 -10.90 11.92
CA ARG A 178 4.37 -11.26 13.19
C ARG A 178 3.52 -12.21 14.03
N ALA A 179 2.22 -11.96 14.14
CA ALA A 179 1.30 -12.77 14.94
C ALA A 179 1.06 -14.17 14.34
N VAL A 180 0.96 -14.26 13.01
CA VAL A 180 0.68 -15.51 12.27
C VAL A 180 1.96 -16.23 11.84
N ALA A 181 3.14 -15.66 12.13
CA ALA A 181 4.41 -16.36 11.96
C ALA A 181 4.39 -17.65 12.79
N THR A 182 4.15 -18.77 12.11
CA THR A 182 4.12 -20.10 12.73
C THR A 182 5.40 -20.36 13.54
N PRO A 183 5.36 -21.25 14.56
CA PRO A 183 6.54 -21.66 15.29
C PRO A 183 7.68 -22.13 14.38
N ARG A 184 7.40 -22.67 13.18
CA ARG A 184 8.41 -23.01 12.16
C ARG A 184 9.14 -21.81 11.57
N CYS A 185 8.46 -20.70 11.31
CA CYS A 185 9.09 -19.44 10.88
C CYS A 185 9.84 -18.75 12.04
N GLN A 186 9.35 -18.89 13.27
CA GLN A 186 10.09 -18.45 14.46
C GLN A 186 11.31 -19.34 14.74
N LEU A 187 11.23 -20.65 14.46
CA LEU A 187 12.34 -21.60 14.53
C LEU A 187 13.38 -21.33 13.44
N SER A 188 12.97 -20.98 12.22
CA SER A 188 13.91 -20.58 11.16
C SER A 188 14.57 -19.24 11.49
N ALA A 189 13.85 -18.27 12.07
CA ALA A 189 14.42 -17.01 12.56
C ALA A 189 15.37 -17.22 13.75
N LYS A 190 15.02 -18.06 14.73
CA LYS A 190 15.90 -18.45 15.85
C LYS A 190 17.12 -19.22 15.37
N ARG A 191 16.98 -20.13 14.40
CA ARG A 191 18.10 -20.85 13.75
C ARG A 191 19.00 -19.90 12.97
N MET A 192 18.44 -18.94 12.23
CA MET A 192 19.19 -17.91 11.50
C MET A 192 19.94 -16.97 12.45
N LYS A 193 19.32 -16.60 13.58
CA LYS A 193 19.99 -15.83 14.65
C LYS A 193 21.14 -16.63 15.25
N LYS A 194 20.93 -17.91 15.59
CA LYS A 194 21.96 -18.81 16.10
C LYS A 194 23.12 -19.01 15.10
N LEU A 195 22.83 -19.14 13.81
CA LEU A 195 23.83 -19.21 12.74
C LEU A 195 24.61 -17.89 12.61
N SER A 196 23.93 -16.75 12.65
CA SER A 196 24.60 -15.44 12.62
C SER A 196 25.52 -15.24 13.84
N ASP A 197 25.08 -15.66 15.03
CA ASP A 197 25.88 -15.61 16.25
C ASP A 197 27.12 -16.52 16.17
N ILE A 198 26.98 -17.71 15.59
CA ILE A 198 28.11 -18.63 15.32
C ILE A 198 29.10 -18.00 14.34
N VAL A 199 28.61 -17.42 13.24
CA VAL A 199 29.46 -16.74 12.25
C VAL A 199 30.18 -15.55 12.88
N HIS A 200 29.50 -14.74 13.70
CA HIS A 200 30.13 -13.62 14.42
C HIS A 200 31.15 -14.08 15.47
N LYS A 201 30.91 -15.21 16.16
CA LYS A 201 31.88 -15.79 17.10
C LYS A 201 33.11 -16.33 16.38
N MET A 202 32.92 -17.04 15.26
CA MET A 202 34.01 -17.55 14.44
C MET A 202 34.84 -16.42 13.83
N ALA A 203 34.18 -15.37 13.31
CA ALA A 203 34.86 -14.19 12.79
C ALA A 203 35.70 -13.49 13.88
N ARG A 204 35.15 -13.28 15.08
CA ARG A 204 35.89 -12.72 16.22
C ARG A 204 37.06 -13.60 16.66
N ALA A 205 36.89 -14.92 16.69
CA ALA A 205 37.95 -15.86 17.04
C ALA A 205 39.08 -15.87 16.00
N LEU A 206 38.75 -15.82 14.71
CA LEU A 206 39.71 -15.76 13.61
C LEU A 206 40.51 -14.45 13.62
N VAL A 207 39.85 -13.31 13.84
CA VAL A 207 40.50 -12.00 14.00
C VAL A 207 41.44 -11.99 15.21
N LYS A 208 41.02 -12.58 16.34
CA LYS A 208 41.85 -12.67 17.56
C LYS A 208 43.08 -13.57 17.38
N ARG A 209 42.99 -14.62 16.54
CA ARG A 209 44.05 -15.64 16.39
C ARG A 209 45.05 -15.34 15.27
N HIS A 210 44.64 -14.60 14.23
CA HIS A 210 45.47 -14.34 13.05
C HIS A 210 45.63 -12.85 12.72
N GLY A 211 45.02 -11.96 13.50
CA GLY A 211 44.98 -10.53 13.23
C GLY A 211 44.03 -10.17 12.08
N VAL A 212 43.54 -8.93 12.07
CA VAL A 212 42.53 -8.42 11.11
C VAL A 212 42.98 -8.59 9.65
N ARG A 213 44.29 -8.51 9.38
CA ARG A 213 44.87 -8.57 8.02
C ARG A 213 44.77 -9.95 7.34
N PHE A 214 44.59 -11.04 8.09
CA PHE A 214 44.52 -12.39 7.50
C PHE A 214 43.11 -12.78 7.02
N VAL A 215 42.06 -12.26 7.70
CA VAL A 215 40.65 -12.57 7.37
C VAL A 215 40.24 -12.00 6.00
N ALA A 216 40.82 -10.86 5.60
CA ALA A 216 40.60 -10.26 4.29
C ALA A 216 41.19 -11.07 3.11
N ARG A 217 42.16 -11.97 3.35
CA ARG A 217 42.77 -12.82 2.29
C ARG A 217 42.08 -14.16 2.11
N ALA A 218 41.27 -14.63 3.07
CA ALA A 218 40.53 -15.90 2.98
C ALA A 218 39.19 -15.78 2.18
N VAL A 219 38.88 -14.58 1.68
CA VAL A 219 37.63 -14.21 0.99
C VAL A 219 37.27 -15.06 -0.25
N PRO A 220 38.20 -15.60 -1.05
CA PRO A 220 37.83 -16.44 -2.21
C PRO A 220 37.08 -17.72 -1.83
N GLY A 221 37.35 -18.30 -0.64
CA GLY A 221 36.66 -19.49 -0.14
C GLY A 221 35.23 -19.23 0.35
N ILE A 222 34.95 -18.02 0.84
CA ILE A 222 33.64 -17.63 1.39
C ILE A 222 32.64 -17.32 0.25
N LYS A 223 33.12 -16.94 -0.94
CA LYS A 223 32.26 -16.81 -2.14
C LYS A 223 31.55 -18.12 -2.51
N LYS A 224 32.16 -19.30 -2.25
CA LYS A 224 31.51 -20.60 -2.46
C LYS A 224 30.42 -20.93 -1.44
N LEU A 225 30.44 -20.29 -0.26
CA LEU A 225 29.34 -20.36 0.72
C LEU A 225 28.17 -19.42 0.35
N SER A 226 28.43 -18.37 -0.44
CA SER A 226 27.40 -17.44 -0.89
C SER A 226 26.39 -18.06 -1.86
N THR A 227 26.78 -19.09 -2.62
CA THR A 227 25.87 -19.83 -3.52
C THR A 227 24.88 -20.72 -2.76
N ALA A 228 25.18 -21.10 -1.52
CA ALA A 228 24.29 -21.88 -0.65
C ALA A 228 23.35 -21.02 0.21
N LEU A 229 23.49 -19.69 0.18
CA LEU A 229 22.71 -18.76 1.00
C LEU A 229 21.59 -18.09 0.19
N SER A 230 20.40 -18.00 0.80
CA SER A 230 19.27 -17.26 0.24
C SER A 230 19.61 -15.77 0.06
N ARG A 231 18.83 -15.04 -0.76
CA ARG A 231 19.05 -13.59 -1.03
C ARG A 231 19.24 -12.75 0.25
N LYS A 232 18.58 -13.11 1.36
CA LYS A 232 18.75 -12.43 2.67
C LYS A 232 20.08 -12.75 3.36
N GLY A 233 20.60 -13.97 3.21
CA GLY A 233 21.93 -14.35 3.70
C GLY A 233 23.06 -13.66 2.94
N LYS A 234 22.86 -13.40 1.64
CA LYS A 234 23.80 -12.62 0.81
C LYS A 234 23.89 -11.16 1.25
N ALA A 235 22.76 -10.52 1.58
CA ALA A 235 22.72 -9.14 2.07
C ALA A 235 23.41 -8.98 3.43
N ALA A 236 23.20 -9.92 4.36
CA ALA A 236 23.87 -9.91 5.67
C ALA A 236 25.38 -10.12 5.58
N LEU A 237 25.85 -10.93 4.62
CA LEU A 237 27.28 -11.10 4.33
C LEU A 237 27.89 -9.86 3.67
N SER A 238 27.17 -9.20 2.76
CA SER A 238 27.63 -7.95 2.14
C SER A 238 27.83 -6.84 3.17
N ALA A 239 26.87 -6.66 4.08
CA ALA A 239 26.96 -5.68 5.17
C ALA A 239 28.16 -5.95 6.13
N LEU A 240 28.51 -7.21 6.32
CA LEU A 240 29.68 -7.63 7.10
C LEU A 240 31.02 -7.31 6.40
N PHE A 241 31.05 -7.35 5.05
CA PHE A 241 32.24 -6.97 4.28
C PHE A 241 32.41 -5.46 4.15
N ASP A 242 31.32 -4.70 4.06
CA ASP A 242 31.38 -3.23 4.02
C ASP A 242 31.88 -2.65 5.36
N PHE A 243 31.58 -3.31 6.48
CA PHE A 243 32.13 -2.96 7.80
C PHE A 243 33.64 -3.22 7.95
N THR A 244 34.26 -3.97 7.03
CA THR A 244 35.72 -4.25 7.06
C THR A 244 36.53 -3.39 6.09
N LYS A 245 35.87 -2.51 5.32
CA LYS A 245 36.50 -1.55 4.40
C LYS A 245 36.53 -0.10 4.92
N ALA A 246 35.83 0.18 6.02
CA ALA A 246 35.99 1.38 6.82
C ALA A 246 37.03 1.12 7.93
#